data_AF-A0A3E2VI16-F1
#
_entry.id   AF-A0A3E2VI16-F1
#
_cell.length_a   1.000
_cell.length_b   1.000
_cell.length_c   1.000
_cell.angle_alpha   90.00
_cell.angle_beta   90.00
_cell.angle_gamma   90.00
#
_symmetry.space_group_name_H-M   'P 1'
#
loop_
_entity.id
_entity.type
_entity.pdbx_description
1 polymer ?
#
loop_
_entity_poly.entity_id
_entity_poly.type
_entity_poly.pdbx_seq_one_letter_code
_entity_poly.pdbx_strand_id
1 'polypeptide(L)'
;MMTYRVKRILWGLVFVAIGIGYLGTQLDWWDFTIFFPGWWTMLLILPALYSMLDHGLHFYNIFTALAGCYFLADANAWIDVKLTYPVWMAIICIAIGLRLLCTRRVHWYEYRSHEYND
;
A
#
# COMPACT_ATOMS: atom_id res chain seq x y z
N MET A 1 3.85 -32.41 15.63
CA MET A 1 2.59 -32.29 14.85
C MET A 1 1.39 -31.70 15.61
N MET A 2 1.43 -31.38 16.91
CA MET A 2 0.26 -30.79 17.61
C MET A 2 0.21 -29.25 17.61
N THR A 3 1.30 -28.57 17.28
CA THR A 3 1.44 -27.12 17.42
C THR A 3 0.69 -26.30 16.38
N TYR A 4 0.52 -26.79 15.15
CA TYR A 4 -0.20 -26.03 14.10
C TYR A 4 -1.70 -25.95 14.32
N ARG A 5 -2.33 -26.97 14.92
CA ARG A 5 -3.77 -26.92 15.25
C ARG A 5 -4.03 -25.90 16.35
N VAL A 6 -3.23 -25.94 17.40
CA VAL A 6 -3.32 -24.98 18.52
C VAL A 6 -3.07 -23.56 18.03
N LYS A 7 -2.04 -23.33 17.21
CA LYS A 7 -1.78 -22.00 16.60
C LYS A 7 -2.98 -21.48 15.79
N ARG A 8 -3.62 -22.32 14.97
CA ARG A 8 -4.81 -21.91 14.20
C ARG A 8 -5.99 -21.56 15.08
N ILE A 9 -6.25 -22.34 16.13
CA ILE A 9 -7.32 -22.07 17.09
C ILE A 9 -7.04 -20.78 17.86
N LEU A 10 -5.79 -20.55 18.28
CA LEU A 10 -5.38 -19.34 19.00
C LEU A 10 -5.53 -18.09 18.12
N TRP A 11 -5.05 -18.13 16.87
CA TRP A 11 -5.26 -17.04 15.92
C TRP A 11 -6.74 -16.81 15.62
N GLY A 12 -7.52 -17.89 15.43
CA GLY A 12 -8.97 -17.79 15.24
C GLY A 12 -9.66 -17.12 16.42
N LEU A 13 -9.28 -17.48 17.65
CA LEU A 13 -9.81 -16.88 18.87
C LEU A 13 -9.47 -15.39 18.97
N VAL A 14 -8.23 -15.01 18.60
CA VAL A 14 -7.81 -13.59 18.53
C VAL A 14 -8.69 -12.82 17.54
N PHE A 15 -8.92 -13.36 16.34
CA PHE A 15 -9.80 -12.72 15.35
C PHE A 15 -11.24 -12.58 15.84
N VAL A 16 -11.78 -13.61 16.50
CA VAL A 16 -13.13 -13.57 17.09
C VAL A 16 -13.20 -12.50 18.19
N ALA A 17 -12.21 -12.44 19.08
CA ALA A 17 -12.16 -11.44 20.15
C ALA A 17 -12.08 -10.01 19.59
N ILE A 18 -11.28 -9.79 18.54
CA ILE A 18 -11.22 -8.50 17.83
C ILE A 18 -12.60 -8.14 17.26
N GLY A 19 -13.26 -9.08 16.60
CA GLY A 19 -14.60 -8.88 16.03
C GLY A 19 -15.66 -8.54 17.09
N ILE A 20 -15.66 -9.24 18.23
CA ILE A 20 -16.56 -8.95 19.36
C ILE A 20 -16.26 -7.57 19.93
N GLY A 21 -14.98 -7.20 20.06
CA GLY A 21 -14.56 -5.87 20.50
C GLY A 21 -15.18 -4.77 19.64
N TYR A 22 -15.09 -4.89 18.30
CA TYR A 22 -15.70 -3.95 17.37
C TYR A 22 -17.24 -3.92 17.42
N LEU A 23 -17.89 -5.08 17.58
CA LEU A 23 -19.34 -5.14 17.74
C LEU A 23 -19.82 -4.46 19.03
N GLY A 24 -19.10 -4.64 20.14
CA GLY A 24 -19.41 -3.97 21.40
C GLY A 24 -19.33 -2.45 21.32
N THR A 25 -18.42 -1.92 20.50
CA THR A 25 -18.34 -0.46 20.23
C THR A 25 -19.47 0.05 19.37
N GLN A 26 -20.00 -0.74 18.43
CA GLN A 26 -21.20 -0.34 17.67
C GLN A 26 -22.50 -0.45 18.48
N LEU A 27 -22.50 -1.31 19.51
CA LEU A 27 -23.62 -1.47 20.44
C LEU A 27 -23.54 -0.53 21.65
N ASP A 28 -22.56 0.39 21.69
CA ASP A 28 -22.34 1.34 22.79
C ASP A 28 -22.09 0.65 24.15
N TRP A 29 -21.56 -0.59 24.13
CA TRP A 29 -21.25 -1.36 25.34
C TRP A 29 -19.87 -1.01 25.91
N TRP A 30 -18.91 -0.71 25.03
CA TRP A 30 -17.57 -0.27 25.39
C TRP A 30 -16.89 0.40 24.18
N ASP A 31 -15.91 1.26 24.44
CA ASP A 31 -15.03 1.80 23.39
C ASP A 31 -13.79 0.91 23.20
N PHE A 32 -13.75 0.18 22.08
CA PHE A 32 -12.64 -0.68 21.71
C PHE A 32 -12.03 -0.24 20.38
N THR A 33 -10.86 0.39 20.47
CA THR A 33 -10.10 0.86 19.31
C THR A 33 -8.70 0.28 19.33
N ILE A 34 -8.48 -0.87 18.67
CA ILE A 34 -7.12 -1.43 18.49
C ILE A 34 -6.31 -0.57 17.52
N PHE A 35 -6.97 -0.06 16.49
CA PHE A 35 -6.31 0.66 15.41
C PHE A 35 -6.51 2.17 15.57
N PHE A 36 -5.42 2.91 15.44
CA PHE A 36 -5.44 4.38 15.44
C PHE A 36 -5.90 4.94 14.08
N PRO A 37 -6.38 6.20 14.03
CA PRO A 37 -6.72 6.86 12.78
C PRO A 37 -5.54 6.87 11.81
N GLY A 38 -5.71 6.24 10.64
CA GLY A 38 -4.67 6.14 9.62
C GLY A 38 -3.73 4.95 9.76
N TRP A 39 -4.01 3.96 10.61
CA TRP A 39 -3.20 2.75 10.76
C TRP A 39 -2.87 2.02 9.44
N TRP A 40 -3.80 2.04 8.46
CA TRP A 40 -3.63 1.38 7.16
C TRP A 40 -2.43 1.95 6.38
N THR A 41 -2.06 3.20 6.63
CA THR A 41 -0.92 3.86 5.99
C THR A 41 0.42 3.27 6.43
N MET A 42 0.48 2.62 7.60
CA MET A 42 1.66 1.88 8.04
C MET A 42 1.98 0.73 7.11
N LEU A 43 0.98 0.13 6.45
CA LEU A 43 1.20 -0.90 5.43
C LEU A 43 1.89 -0.33 4.18
N LEU A 44 1.82 0.98 3.93
CA LEU A 44 2.57 1.65 2.87
C LEU A 44 3.96 2.09 3.35
N ILE A 45 4.02 2.71 4.54
CA ILE A 45 5.25 3.29 5.09
C ILE A 45 6.26 2.21 5.45
N LEU A 46 5.85 1.11 6.10
CA LEU A 46 6.75 0.06 6.56
C LEU A 46 7.54 -0.63 5.43
N PRO A 47 6.91 -1.14 4.34
CA PRO A 47 7.68 -1.76 3.26
C PRO A 47 8.53 -0.74 2.50
N ALA A 48 8.07 0.51 2.37
CA ALA A 48 8.86 1.57 1.75
C ALA A 48 10.12 1.89 2.57
N LEU A 49 9.98 2.05 3.89
CA LEU A 49 11.12 2.25 4.80
C LEU A 49 12.07 1.05 4.79
N TYR A 50 11.53 -0.18 4.86
CA TYR A 50 12.34 -1.39 4.77
C TYR A 50 13.13 -1.43 3.47
N SER A 51 12.49 -1.14 2.33
CA SER A 51 13.16 -1.09 1.03
C SER A 51 14.19 0.04 0.93
N MET A 52 13.95 1.20 1.55
CA MET A 52 14.91 2.31 1.59
C MET A 52 16.17 1.97 2.39
N LEU A 53 16.03 1.22 3.48
CA LEU A 53 17.15 0.79 4.31
C LEU A 53 18.02 -0.26 3.61
N ASP A 54 17.39 -1.17 2.86
CA ASP A 54 18.07 -2.33 2.26
C ASP A 54 18.61 -2.04 0.84
N HIS A 55 17.85 -1.31 0.02
CA HIS A 55 18.18 -1.03 -1.39
C HIS A 55 18.58 0.44 -1.66
N GLY A 56 18.46 1.31 -0.65
CA GLY A 56 18.75 2.74 -0.77
C GLY A 56 17.58 3.60 -1.27
N LEU A 57 17.88 4.87 -1.52
CA LEU A 57 16.89 5.91 -1.84
C LEU A 57 16.43 5.87 -3.30
N HIS A 58 15.48 4.97 -3.60
CA HIS A 58 14.81 4.94 -4.90
C HIS A 58 13.61 5.90 -4.97
N PHE A 59 13.37 6.49 -6.15
CA PHE A 59 12.28 7.44 -6.39
C PHE A 59 10.90 6.88 -6.01
N TYR A 60 10.63 5.62 -6.34
CA TYR A 60 9.34 5.00 -6.03
C TYR A 60 9.15 4.79 -4.52
N ASN A 61 10.21 4.38 -3.80
CA ASN A 61 10.16 4.21 -2.35
C ASN A 61 9.91 5.54 -1.63
N ILE A 62 10.61 6.60 -2.04
CA ILE A 62 10.41 7.94 -1.47
C ILE A 62 8.98 8.42 -1.75
N PHE A 63 8.49 8.24 -2.98
CA PHE A 63 7.14 8.64 -3.34
C PHE A 63 6.09 7.89 -2.52
N THR A 64 6.23 6.57 -2.37
CA THR A 64 5.33 5.74 -1.57
C THR A 64 5.39 6.09 -0.07
N ALA A 65 6.58 6.34 0.48
CA ALA A 65 6.74 6.78 1.86
C ALA A 65 6.09 8.16 2.10
N LEU A 66 6.31 9.12 1.20
CA LEU A 66 5.70 10.46 1.28
C LEU A 66 4.17 10.39 1.18
N ALA A 67 3.63 9.59 0.25
CA ALA A 67 2.20 9.37 0.14
C ALA A 67 1.63 8.76 1.44
N GLY A 68 2.31 7.76 2.01
CA GLY A 68 1.93 7.16 3.28
C GLY A 68 1.93 8.17 4.44
N CYS A 69 2.97 8.99 4.56
CA CYS A 69 3.06 10.05 5.56
C CYS A 69 1.94 11.09 5.42
N TYR A 70 1.61 11.47 4.18
CA TYR A 70 0.50 12.38 3.90
C TYR A 70 -0.83 11.79 4.38
N PHE A 71 -1.15 10.54 4.03
CA PHE A 71 -2.40 9.91 4.46
C PHE A 71 -2.48 9.74 5.98
N LEU A 72 -1.34 9.49 6.63
CA LEU A 72 -1.28 9.40 8.09
C LEU A 72 -1.61 10.76 8.73
N ALA A 73 -1.03 11.83 8.20
CA ALA A 73 -1.27 13.19 8.68
C ALA A 73 -2.72 13.66 8.42
N ASP A 74 -3.29 13.32 7.26
CA ASP A 74 -4.70 13.58 6.92
C ASP A 74 -5.65 12.83 7.87
N ALA A 75 -5.38 11.56 8.15
CA ALA A 75 -6.20 10.75 9.06
C ALA A 75 -6.17 11.24 10.52
N ASN A 76 -5.10 11.91 10.93
CA ASN A 76 -4.98 12.51 12.27
C ASN A 76 -5.32 14.02 12.29
N ALA A 77 -5.82 14.57 11.17
CA ALA A 77 -6.12 15.99 11.01
C ALA A 77 -4.95 16.92 11.40
N TRP A 78 -3.70 16.46 11.21
CA TRP A 78 -2.50 17.26 11.46
C TRP A 78 -2.28 18.36 10.42
N ILE A 79 -2.88 18.18 9.24
CA ILE A 79 -2.72 19.05 8.08
C ILE A 79 -4.11 19.44 7.58
N ASP A 80 -4.31 20.73 7.29
CA ASP A 80 -5.59 21.27 6.78
C ASP A 80 -5.72 21.15 5.24
N VAL A 81 -4.62 20.76 4.58
CA VAL A 81 -4.58 20.43 3.16
C VAL A 81 -5.27 19.09 2.94
N LYS A 82 -6.51 19.14 2.46
CA LYS A 82 -7.29 17.96 2.08
C LYS A 82 -7.22 17.75 0.57
N LEU A 83 -6.41 16.81 0.11
CA LEU A 83 -6.49 16.28 -1.24
C LEU A 83 -7.77 15.47 -1.38
N THR A 84 -8.78 16.07 -1.99
CA THR A 84 -10.02 15.38 -2.35
C THR A 84 -9.73 14.20 -3.29
N TYR A 85 -10.55 13.15 -3.21
CA TYR A 85 -10.48 11.96 -4.07
C TYR A 85 -10.20 12.22 -5.58
N PRO A 86 -10.80 13.24 -6.24
CA PRO A 86 -10.51 13.54 -7.64
C PRO A 86 -9.05 13.94 -7.91
N VAL A 87 -8.39 14.60 -6.94
CA VAL A 87 -7.00 15.05 -7.07
C VAL A 87 -6.06 13.84 -7.08
N TRP A 88 -6.30 12.88 -6.18
CA TRP A 88 -5.57 11.61 -6.17
C TRP A 88 -5.74 10.85 -7.48
N MET A 89 -6.97 10.78 -7.99
CA MET A 89 -7.26 10.14 -9.27
C MET A 89 -6.52 10.83 -10.43
N ALA A 90 -6.46 12.16 -10.44
CA ALA A 90 -5.73 12.93 -11.45
C ALA A 90 -4.21 12.67 -11.38
N ILE A 91 -3.62 12.67 -10.18
CA ILE A 91 -2.19 12.39 -9.98
C ILE A 91 -1.83 11.00 -10.51
N ILE A 92 -2.64 9.97 -10.17
CA ILE A 92 -2.43 8.60 -10.64
C ILE A 92 -2.55 8.53 -12.17
N CYS A 93 -3.55 9.18 -12.75
CA CYS A 93 -3.75 9.21 -14.20
C CYS A 93 -2.57 9.86 -14.93
N ILE A 94 -2.07 11.00 -14.43
CA ILE A 94 -0.87 11.68 -14.96
C ILE A 94 0.36 10.79 -14.82
N ALA A 95 0.56 10.14 -13.67
CA ALA A 95 1.70 9.24 -13.44
C ALA A 95 1.70 8.05 -14.40
N ILE A 96 0.54 7.43 -14.64
CA ILE A 96 0.38 6.34 -15.62
C ILE A 96 0.63 6.86 -17.04
N GLY A 97 0.05 8.00 -17.40
CA GLY A 97 0.26 8.64 -18.71
C GLY A 97 1.73 8.92 -19.00
N LEU A 98 2.46 9.49 -18.04
CA LEU A 98 3.90 9.73 -18.15
C LEU A 98 4.68 8.41 -18.27
N ARG A 99 4.33 7.39 -17.48
CA ARG A 99 4.97 6.06 -17.59
C ARG A 99 4.78 5.44 -18.98
N LEU A 100 3.58 5.54 -19.54
CA LEU A 100 3.28 5.04 -20.88
C LEU A 100 4.06 5.81 -21.95
N LEU A 101 4.14 7.14 -21.84
CA LEU A 101 4.91 7.98 -22.77
C LEU A 101 6.42 7.70 -22.70
N CYS A 102 6.98 7.51 -21.50
CA CYS A 102 8.39 7.22 -21.32
C CYS A 102 8.77 5.75 -21.57
N THR A 103 7.80 4.84 -21.66
CA THR A 103 8.06 3.43 -22.03
C THR A 103 8.40 3.35 -23.52
N ARG A 104 9.69 3.42 -23.86
CA ARG A 104 10.16 3.19 -25.23
C ARG A 104 9.73 1.79 -25.69
N ARG A 105 8.89 1.71 -26.73
CA ARG A 105 8.66 0.47 -27.49
C ARG A 105 9.94 0.14 -28.27
N VAL A 106 10.68 -0.87 -27.82
CA VAL A 106 11.79 -1.44 -28.59
C VAL A 106 11.17 -2.23 -29.73
N HIS A 107 11.29 -1.72 -30.96
CA HIS A 107 10.69 -2.33 -32.14
C HIS A 107 11.67 -3.34 -32.76
N TRP A 108 11.29 -4.61 -32.75
CA TRP A 108 12.05 -5.74 -33.25
C TRP A 108 11.97 -5.84 -34.79
N TYR A 109 12.84 -5.14 -35.52
CA TYR A 109 12.99 -5.33 -36.97
C TYR A 109 14.11 -6.30 -37.37
N GLU A 110 14.89 -6.82 -36.42
CA GLU A 110 16.12 -7.57 -36.71
C GLU A 110 15.95 -9.10 -36.89
N TYR A 111 14.76 -9.59 -37.25
CA TYR A 111 14.52 -11.03 -37.46
C TYR A 111 14.34 -11.45 -38.92
N ARG A 112 14.31 -10.51 -39.88
CA ARG A 112 14.03 -10.80 -41.30
C ARG A 112 15.27 -10.78 -42.22
N SER A 113 16.44 -10.38 -41.72
CA SER A 113 17.67 -10.29 -42.53
C SER A 113 18.44 -11.62 -42.65
N HIS A 114 18.14 -12.61 -41.80
CA HIS A 114 18.85 -13.90 -41.80
C HIS A 114 18.19 -15.00 -42.63
N GLU A 115 16.93 -14.84 -43.07
CA GLU A 115 16.20 -15.90 -43.79
C GLU A 115 16.27 -15.78 -45.33
N TYR A 116 17.04 -14.81 -45.83
CA TYR A 116 17.28 -14.60 -47.28
C TYR A 116 18.74 -14.82 -47.69
N ASN A 117 19.59 -15.25 -46.75
CA ASN A 117 21.02 -15.51 -46.98
C ASN A 117 21.40 -16.99 -46.80
N ASP A 118 20.42 -17.89 -46.69
CA ASP A 118 20.64 -19.35 -46.67
C ASP A 118 20.08 -20.00 -47.95
#